data_AF-A0A0Q9N844-F1
#
_entry.id   AF-A0A0Q9N844-F1
#
_cell.length_a   1.000
_cell.length_b   1.000
_cell.length_c   1.000
_cell.angle_alpha   90.00
_cell.angle_beta   90.00
_cell.angle_gamma   90.00
#
_symmetry.space_group_name_H-M   'P 1'
#
loop_
_entity.id
_entity.type
_entity.pdbx_description
1 polymer ?
#
loop_
_entity_poly.entity_id
_entity_poly.type
_entity_poly.pdbx_seq_one_letter_code
_entity_poly.pdbx_strand_id
1 'polypeptide(L)'
;MSNILMNRTRSRILRFLIRNGPSTCGQIGDELGQSYSGIRRQLDLLCDARLVTHSAGRFQASPERVQAAAASFRRTVMQSDLGGSMTYT
;
A
#
# COMPACT_ATOMS: atom_id res chain seq x y z
N MET A 1 7.77 4.92 -12.10
CA MET A 1 6.54 4.69 -11.31
C MET A 1 6.92 4.19 -9.93
N SER A 2 6.85 5.06 -8.92
CA SER A 2 7.29 4.73 -7.57
C SER A 2 6.34 3.70 -6.97
N ASN A 3 6.81 2.47 -6.83
CA ASN A 3 6.04 1.33 -6.35
C ASN A 3 5.45 1.63 -4.98
N ILE A 4 4.16 1.98 -4.94
CA ILE A 4 3.45 2.44 -3.74
C ILE A 4 3.55 1.43 -2.59
N LEU A 5 3.74 0.15 -2.90
CA LEU A 5 3.88 -0.96 -1.96
C LEU A 5 5.33 -1.23 -1.48
N MET A 6 6.35 -0.63 -2.11
CA MET A 6 7.76 -0.88 -1.77
C MET A 6 8.18 -0.28 -0.42
N ASN A 7 7.40 0.68 0.09
CA ASN A 7 7.70 1.32 1.35
C ASN A 7 7.20 0.45 2.53
N ARG A 8 8.13 0.05 3.40
CA ARG A 8 7.85 -0.80 4.58
C ARG A 8 6.81 -0.20 5.52
N THR A 9 6.78 1.12 5.70
CA THR A 9 5.78 1.82 6.52
C THR A 9 4.39 1.68 5.91
N ARG A 10 4.24 1.93 4.60
CA ARG A 10 2.93 1.81 3.92
C ARG A 10 2.36 0.40 4.02
N SER A 11 3.21 -0.60 3.84
CA SER A 11 2.82 -2.01 3.99
C SER A 11 2.42 -2.35 5.43
N ARG A 12 3.07 -1.76 6.44
CA ARG A 12 2.64 -1.88 7.86
C ARG A 12 1.29 -1.19 8.11
N ILE A 13 1.08 0.02 7.58
CA ILE A 13 -0.20 0.75 7.71
C ILE A 13 -1.34 -0.07 7.09
N LEU A 14 -1.18 -0.56 5.87
CA LEU A 14 -2.19 -1.38 5.19
C LEU A 14 -2.46 -2.67 5.96
N ARG A 15 -1.43 -3.36 6.45
CA ARG A 15 -1.58 -4.57 7.26
C ARG A 15 -2.32 -4.29 8.58
N PHE A 16 -2.02 -3.16 9.22
CA PHE A 16 -2.72 -2.74 10.43
C PHE A 16 -4.20 -2.50 10.16
N LEU A 17 -4.54 -1.76 9.10
CA LEU A 17 -5.93 -1.48 8.71
C LEU A 17 -6.69 -2.75 8.30
N ILE A 18 -6.04 -3.70 7.64
CA ILE A 18 -6.67 -4.98 7.27
C ILE A 18 -6.94 -5.84 8.52
N ARG A 19 -6.03 -5.84 9.50
CA ARG A 19 -6.12 -6.68 10.70
C ARG A 19 -7.01 -6.09 11.79
N ASN A 20 -6.93 -4.78 12.04
CA ASN A 20 -7.67 -4.09 13.09
C ASN A 20 -8.94 -3.40 12.58
N GLY A 21 -9.09 -3.25 11.26
CA GLY A 21 -10.21 -2.55 10.64
C GLY A 21 -10.00 -1.02 10.54
N PRO A 22 -11.10 -0.24 10.43
CA PRO A 22 -11.01 1.20 10.24
C PRO A 22 -10.42 1.93 11.45
N SER A 23 -9.32 2.65 11.25
CA SER A 23 -8.59 3.33 12.34
C SER A 23 -8.20 4.77 12.00
N THR A 24 -7.87 5.55 13.01
CA THR A 24 -7.46 6.96 12.85
C THR A 24 -5.95 7.10 12.67
N CYS A 25 -5.48 8.22 12.11
CA CYS A 25 -4.05 8.53 12.01
C CYS A 25 -3.31 8.39 13.35
N GLY A 26 -3.95 8.81 14.44
CA GLY A 26 -3.38 8.75 15.79
C GLY A 26 -3.14 7.31 16.22
N GLN A 27 -4.15 6.44 16.11
CA GLN A 27 -4.04 5.02 16.47
C GLN A 27 -2.98 4.30 15.63
N ILE A 28 -2.92 4.61 14.34
CA ILE A 28 -1.93 4.04 13.42
C ILE A 28 -0.52 4.51 13.80
N GLY A 29 -0.35 5.80 14.11
CA GLY A 29 0.95 6.36 14.51
C GLY A 29 1.47 5.80 15.83
N ASP A 30 0.56 5.62 16.80
CA ASP A 30 0.89 5.07 18.11
C ASP A 30 1.36 3.61 18.00
N GLU A 31 0.65 2.78 17.23
CA GLU A 31 1.02 1.38 17.01
C GLU A 31 2.32 1.25 16.19
N LEU A 32 2.51 2.07 15.15
CA LEU A 32 3.69 1.99 14.29
C LEU A 32 4.91 2.70 14.89
N GLY A 33 4.77 3.45 15.98
CA GLY A 33 5.82 4.29 16.56
C GLY A 33 6.30 5.39 15.59
N GLN A 34 5.39 5.94 14.79
CA GLN A 34 5.68 6.95 13.77
C GLN A 34 4.98 8.26 14.11
N SER A 35 5.59 9.38 13.71
CA SER A 35 4.99 10.70 13.91
C SER A 35 3.67 10.83 13.14
N TYR A 36 2.71 11.53 13.74
CA TYR A 36 1.41 11.81 13.14
C TYR A 36 1.55 12.40 11.73
N SER A 37 2.45 13.37 11.55
CA SER A 37 2.71 14.05 10.27
C SER A 37 3.25 13.07 9.21
N GLY A 38 4.13 12.15 9.62
CA GLY A 38 4.65 11.10 8.74
C GLY A 38 3.53 10.16 8.28
N ILE A 39 2.70 9.69 9.22
CA ILE A 39 1.56 8.82 8.93
C ILE A 39 0.54 9.52 8.02
N ARG A 40 0.18 10.77 8.30
CA ARG A 40 -0.75 11.57 7.49
C ARG A 40 -0.30 11.61 6.03
N ARG A 41 0.98 11.94 5.79
CA ARG A 41 1.56 12.00 4.45
C ARG A 41 1.54 10.64 3.75
N GLN A 42 1.84 9.55 4.45
CA GLN A 42 1.75 8.21 3.86
C GLN A 42 0.31 7.82 3.54
N LEU A 43 -0.64 8.16 4.40
CA LEU A 43 -2.07 7.91 4.18
C LEU A 43 -2.62 8.71 3.02
N ASP A 44 -2.22 9.97 2.85
CA ASP A 44 -2.62 10.78 1.70
C ASP A 44 -2.16 10.13 0.39
N LEU A 45 -0.93 9.59 0.34
CA LEU A 45 -0.43 8.84 -0.82
C LEU A 45 -1.21 7.53 -1.06
N LEU A 46 -1.64 6.85 0.01
CA LEU A 46 -2.45 5.63 -0.10
C LEU A 46 -3.89 5.92 -0.54
N CYS A 47 -4.44 7.07 -0.13
CA CYS A 47 -5.72 7.58 -0.60
C CYS A 47 -5.66 7.97 -2.08
N ASP A 48 -4.61 8.67 -2.49
CA ASP A 48 -4.35 9.02 -3.89
C ASP A 48 -4.23 7.77 -4.77
N ALA A 49 -3.56 6.73 -4.25
CA ALA A 49 -3.48 5.41 -4.87
C ALA A 49 -4.79 4.60 -4.85
N ARG A 50 -5.87 5.12 -4.25
CA ARG A 50 -7.17 4.46 -4.10
C ARG A 50 -7.09 3.10 -3.38
N LEU A 51 -6.09 2.94 -2.51
CA LEU A 51 -5.91 1.74 -1.67
C LEU A 51 -6.59 1.88 -0.31
N VAL A 52 -6.70 3.12 0.16
CA VAL A 52 -7.33 3.48 1.43
C VAL A 52 -8.42 4.50 1.14
N THR A 53 -9.55 4.34 1.81
CA THR A 53 -10.65 5.32 1.80
C THR A 53 -10.71 6.01 3.14
N HIS A 54 -10.92 7.33 3.12
CA HIS A 54 -11.15 8.11 4.31
C HIS A 54 -12.65 8.35 4.47
N SER A 55 -13.24 7.86 5.56
CA SER A 55 -14.65 8.05 5.90
C SER A 55 -14.81 8.38 7.37
N ALA A 56 -15.55 9.46 7.68
CA ALA A 56 -15.83 9.91 9.04
C ALA A 56 -14.58 10.03 9.95
N GLY A 57 -13.46 10.52 9.43
CA GLY A 57 -12.21 10.68 10.21
C GLY A 57 -11.42 9.38 10.41
N ARG A 58 -11.86 8.27 9.82
CA ARG A 58 -11.20 6.97 9.88
C ARG A 58 -10.71 6.56 8.51
N PHE A 59 -9.60 5.84 8.50
CA PHE A 59 -9.00 5.28 7.30
C PHE A 59 -9.37 3.80 7.24
N GLN A 60 -9.88 3.37 6.09
CA GLN A 60 -10.23 1.99 5.84
C GLN A 60 -9.44 1.49 4.64
N ALA A 61 -8.70 0.40 4.81
CA ALA A 61 -8.04 -0.27 3.69
C ALA A 61 -9.01 -1.23 3.01
N SER A 62 -9.04 -1.20 1.69
CA SER A 62 -9.76 -2.17 0.86
C SER A 62 -8.84 -3.35 0.56
N PRO A 63 -9.03 -4.52 1.20
CA PRO A 63 -8.13 -5.66 1.00
C PRO A 63 -8.10 -6.11 -0.47
N GLU A 64 -9.21 -6.01 -1.20
CA GLU A 64 -9.25 -6.34 -2.63
C GLU A 64 -8.36 -5.41 -3.47
N ARG A 65 -8.35 -4.11 -3.18
CA ARG A 65 -7.51 -3.12 -3.89
C ARG A 65 -6.03 -3.34 -3.56
N VAL A 66 -5.71 -3.61 -2.30
CA VAL A 66 -4.35 -3.88 -1.83
C VAL A 66 -3.79 -5.16 -2.46
N GLN A 67 -4.59 -6.22 -2.51
CA GLN A 67 -4.22 -7.48 -3.17
C GLN A 67 -4.04 -7.29 -4.67
N ALA A 68 -4.94 -6.57 -5.34
CA ALA A 68 -4.81 -6.25 -6.76
C ALA A 68 -3.51 -5.48 -7.04
N ALA A 69 -3.21 -4.44 -6.26
CA ALA A 69 -1.97 -3.69 -6.40
C ALA A 69 -0.71 -4.53 -6.13
N ALA A 70 -0.76 -5.43 -5.14
CA ALA A 70 0.34 -6.36 -4.85
C ALA A 70 0.51 -7.40 -5.98
N ALA A 71 -0.59 -7.89 -6.56
CA ALA A 71 -0.57 -8.79 -7.69
C ALA A 71 -0.02 -8.13 -8.95
N SER A 72 -0.43 -6.89 -9.24
CA SER A 72 0.11 -6.07 -10.33
C SER A 72 1.61 -5.85 -10.16
N PHE A 73 2.06 -5.51 -8.95
CA PHE A 73 3.49 -5.35 -8.68
C PHE A 73 4.27 -6.66 -8.91
N ARG A 74 3.79 -7.78 -8.35
CA ARG A 74 4.40 -9.09 -8.56
C ARG A 74 4.48 -9.43 -10.04
N ARG A 75 3.46 -9.08 -10.83
CA ARG A 75 3.45 -9.29 -12.28
C ARG A 75 4.51 -8.44 -12.98
N THR A 76 4.66 -7.16 -12.65
CA THR A 76 5.69 -6.31 -13.25
C THR A 76 7.10 -6.82 -12.94
N VAL A 77 7.36 -7.24 -11.70
CA VAL A 77 8.68 -7.76 -11.31
C VAL A 77 9.01 -9.06 -12.04
N MET A 78 8.05 -10.00 -12.10
CA MET A 78 8.24 -11.31 -12.73
C MET A 78 8.24 -11.26 -14.26
N GLN A 79 7.56 -10.27 -14.86
CA GLN A 79 7.53 -10.09 -16.33
C GLN A 79 8.80 -9.41 -16.87
N SER A 80 9.59 -8.78 -16.00
CA SER A 80 10.89 -8.20 -16.35
C SER A 80 12.00 -9.26 -16.51
N ASP A 81 11.80 -10.47 -15.94
CA ASP A 81 12.75 -11.60 -16.03
C ASP A 81 12.50 -12.52 -17.25
N LEU A 82 11.41 -12.33 -17.99
CA LEU A 82 10.98 -13.20 -19.11
C LEU A 82 11.13 -12.55 -20.51
N GLY A 83 11.97 -11.51 -20.62
CA GLY A 83 12.23 -10.77 -21.87
C GLY A 83 13.37 -11.31 -22.75
N GLY A 84 13.86 -12.53 -22.50
CA GLY A 84 15.00 -13.14 -23.21
C GLY A 84 14.62 -14.38 -24.02
N SER A 85 13.64 -14.31 -24.91
CA SER A 85 13.47 -15.33 -25.95
C SER A 85 13.55 -14.65 -27.32
N MET A 86 14.81 -14.39 -27.72
CA MET A 86 15.13 -14.02 -29.08
C MET A 86 15.04 -15.30 -29.93
N THR A 87 13.97 -15.42 -30.69
CA THR A 87 13.82 -16.41 -31.74
C THR A 87 14.84 -16.07 -32.83
N TYR A 88 15.85 -16.91 -33.03
CA TYR A 88 16.66 -16.87 -34.25
C TYR A 88 16.14 -17.97 -35.17
N THR A 89 15.67 -17.54 -36.35
CA THR A 89 15.32 -18.37 -37.51
C THR A 89 16.56 -19.06 -38.08
#